data_AF-A0A1P8YPV1-F1
#
_entry.id   AF-A0A1P8YPV1-F1
#
_cell.length_a   1.000
_cell.length_b   1.000
_cell.length_c   1.000
_cell.angle_alpha   90.00
_cell.angle_beta   90.00
_cell.angle_gamma   90.00
#
_symmetry.space_group_name_H-M   'P 1'
#
loop_
_entity.id
_entity.type
_entity.pdbx_description
1 polymer ?
#
loop_
_entity_poly.entity_id
_entity_poly.type
_entity_poly.pdbx_seq_one_letter_code
_entity_poly.pdbx_strand_id
1 'polypeptide(L)'
;MISEEQSMMGRVRQGSVWGHRVAKVAAAVGLSAACASTGLIGAGGASAQPGLTLGCSTEPGHTTCSYYSFGSAEYYLDVPAGITSVSVTATGGSGRGVQGGRGGTVTSDLPVTPGQRLIIMVGAGGGSGLNSGGGFAAVATQSAEGNWNAGMNSRLLVAPGGGGGGAGAGGNAGASAPGAGGGQAGSDTAGGAAGLGGAAGTLGAGGSGGLLGSGGGGGYFGGGGGVGGGGGSFLVPAGGSTGLAPAGSVPTVVIDFDSSYVLGTGSGSGSAGSSEGSGSAGSSGGSGSAGSSDGSGSAGSSGPAS
;
A
#
# COMPACT_ATOMS: atom_id res chain seq x y z
N MET A 1 61.19 -22.29 -9.21
CA MET A 1 61.10 -21.23 -10.22
C MET A 1 59.71 -21.36 -10.84
N ILE A 2 58.66 -20.67 -10.41
CA ILE A 2 58.50 -19.23 -10.16
C ILE A 2 57.75 -19.00 -8.84
N SER A 3 58.13 -17.91 -8.18
CA SER A 3 57.74 -17.40 -6.85
C SER A 3 56.36 -16.74 -6.83
N GLU A 4 55.78 -16.68 -5.61
CA GLU A 4 54.97 -15.60 -4.95
C GLU A 4 53.77 -15.00 -5.72
N GLU A 5 52.62 -14.74 -5.09
CA GLU A 5 52.46 -13.85 -3.93
C GLU A 5 51.12 -14.14 -3.22
N GLN A 6 51.14 -14.23 -1.89
CA GLN A 6 49.95 -14.18 -1.05
C GLN A 6 49.61 -12.73 -0.72
N SER A 7 48.33 -12.38 -0.73
CA SER A 7 47.83 -11.21 0.01
C SER A 7 46.50 -11.52 0.70
N MET A 8 46.59 -11.63 2.03
CA MET A 8 45.46 -11.60 2.95
C MET A 8 45.12 -10.14 3.33
N MET A 9 43.88 -9.98 3.83
CA MET A 9 43.37 -8.94 4.74
C MET A 9 42.47 -7.85 4.13
N GLY A 10 41.32 -7.66 4.79
CA GLY A 10 40.65 -6.36 4.87
C GLY A 10 39.13 -6.39 4.87
N ARG A 11 38.48 -6.70 6.01
CA ARG A 11 37.07 -6.32 6.26
C ARG A 11 36.92 -4.80 6.22
N VAL A 12 35.82 -4.27 5.66
CA VAL A 12 35.01 -3.18 6.27
C VAL A 12 33.56 -3.27 5.73
N ARG A 13 32.58 -3.32 6.63
CA ARG A 13 31.16 -3.03 6.36
C ARG A 13 30.97 -1.52 6.24
N GLN A 14 30.24 -1.05 5.24
CA GLN A 14 29.72 0.32 5.25
C GLN A 14 28.26 0.31 4.78
N GLY A 15 27.36 0.54 5.74
CA GLY A 15 25.94 0.73 5.49
C GLY A 15 25.69 2.06 4.81
N SER A 16 24.79 2.06 3.82
CA SER A 16 24.23 3.29 3.26
C SER A 16 22.87 3.52 3.90
N VAL A 17 22.86 4.38 4.91
CA VAL A 17 21.67 5.01 5.46
C VAL A 17 21.32 6.15 4.50
N TRP A 18 20.28 5.98 3.68
CA TRP A 18 19.74 7.10 2.92
C TRP A 18 18.73 7.85 3.79
N GLY A 19 19.20 8.97 4.34
CA GLY A 19 18.43 9.83 5.20
C GLY A 19 17.36 10.60 4.43
N HIS A 20 16.12 10.50 4.90
CA HIS A 20 15.08 11.46 4.59
C HIS A 20 15.36 12.77 5.33
N ARG A 21 15.80 13.81 4.60
CA ARG A 21 15.71 15.18 5.10
C ARG A 21 14.38 15.78 4.66
N VAL A 22 13.56 16.01 5.66
CA VAL A 22 12.33 16.81 5.66
C VAL A 22 12.68 18.27 5.33
N ALA A 23 12.01 18.85 4.33
CA ALA A 23 11.88 20.29 4.19
C ALA A 23 10.42 20.67 4.42
N LYS A 24 10.12 21.19 5.62
CA LYS A 24 8.85 21.85 5.94
C LYS A 24 8.89 23.25 5.32
N VAL A 25 8.04 23.52 4.34
CA VAL A 25 7.72 24.90 3.95
C VAL A 25 6.34 25.22 4.50
N ALA A 26 6.33 26.10 5.50
CA ALA A 26 5.14 26.73 6.01
C ALA A 26 4.69 27.82 5.03
N ALA A 27 3.43 27.77 4.61
CA ALA A 27 2.73 28.92 4.04
C ALA A 27 1.42 29.09 4.81
N ALA A 28 1.25 30.30 5.32
CA ALA A 28 0.25 30.68 6.28
C ALA A 28 -0.99 31.31 5.61
N VAL A 29 -2.13 31.14 6.29
CA VAL A 29 -3.26 32.08 6.43
C VAL A 29 -4.13 32.32 5.20
N GLY A 30 -5.36 31.79 5.29
CA GLY A 30 -6.52 32.20 4.51
C GLY A 30 -7.79 32.01 5.35
N LEU A 31 -8.26 33.12 5.91
CA LEU A 31 -9.45 33.35 6.72
C LEU A 31 -10.73 32.88 5.99
N SER A 32 -11.71 32.24 6.68
CA SER A 32 -13.15 32.61 6.61
C SER A 32 -14.11 31.65 7.34
N ALA A 33 -15.06 32.29 8.01
CA ALA A 33 -16.45 31.90 8.29
C ALA A 33 -16.75 30.82 9.35
N ALA A 34 -17.01 31.33 10.56
CA ALA A 34 -17.69 30.64 11.64
C ALA A 34 -19.15 30.31 11.27
N CYS A 35 -19.56 29.05 11.46
CA CYS A 35 -20.95 28.68 11.70
C CYS A 35 -21.04 28.25 13.17
N ALA A 36 -21.74 29.05 13.97
CA ALA A 36 -22.00 28.77 15.37
C ALA A 36 -23.09 27.69 15.48
N SER A 37 -22.70 26.46 15.82
CA SER A 37 -23.62 25.48 16.38
C SER A 37 -23.36 25.37 17.88
N THR A 38 -24.22 26.01 18.66
CA THR A 38 -24.39 25.78 20.10
C THR A 38 -24.88 24.35 20.33
N GLY A 39 -23.96 23.48 20.74
CA GLY A 39 -24.25 22.11 21.20
C GLY A 39 -23.47 21.84 22.49
N LEU A 40 -24.18 21.35 23.51
CA LEU A 40 -23.74 21.20 24.89
C LEU A 40 -22.34 20.58 25.07
N ILE A 41 -21.53 21.23 25.92
CA ILE A 41 -20.29 20.70 26.47
C ILE A 41 -20.65 19.63 27.51
N GLY A 42 -20.70 18.38 27.08
CA GLY A 42 -20.47 17.24 27.97
C GLY A 42 -18.99 16.95 28.00
N ALA A 43 -18.31 17.34 29.09
CA ALA A 43 -16.94 16.92 29.38
C ALA A 43 -16.94 15.43 29.77
N GLY A 44 -17.18 14.55 28.81
CA GLY A 44 -16.84 13.13 28.90
C GLY A 44 -15.38 12.98 28.52
N GLY A 45 -14.59 12.33 29.39
CA GLY A 45 -13.21 11.99 29.06
C GLY A 45 -13.17 11.25 27.73
N ALA A 46 -12.34 11.74 26.79
CA ALA A 46 -12.05 11.03 25.56
C ALA A 46 -11.24 9.77 25.90
N SER A 47 -11.91 8.70 26.31
CA SER A 47 -11.37 7.37 26.06
C SER A 47 -11.23 7.26 24.55
N ALA A 48 -10.02 7.05 24.04
CA ALA A 48 -9.80 6.70 22.65
C ALA A 48 -10.77 5.55 22.31
N GLN A 49 -11.83 5.84 21.55
CA GLN A 49 -12.64 4.76 20.98
C GLN A 49 -11.70 3.98 20.06
N PRO A 50 -11.46 2.70 20.32
CA PRO A 50 -10.83 1.85 19.33
C PRO A 50 -11.74 1.88 18.09
N GLY A 51 -11.19 2.18 16.91
CA GLY A 51 -11.90 1.90 15.65
C GLY A 51 -12.61 3.06 14.96
N LEU A 52 -12.21 4.32 15.17
CA LEU A 52 -12.54 5.37 14.19
C LEU A 52 -11.62 5.22 12.97
N THR A 53 -11.96 4.28 12.10
CA THR A 53 -11.26 4.09 10.82
C THR A 53 -11.54 5.30 9.95
N LEU A 54 -10.50 6.11 9.67
CA LEU A 54 -10.61 7.26 8.79
C LEU A 54 -11.18 6.84 7.43
N GLY A 55 -12.19 7.57 6.94
CA GLY A 55 -12.77 7.36 5.61
C GLY A 55 -13.92 6.35 5.55
N CYS A 56 -14.38 5.80 6.68
CA CYS A 56 -15.54 4.90 6.72
C CYS A 56 -16.85 5.62 7.05
N SER A 57 -17.92 5.25 6.34
CA SER A 57 -19.31 5.58 6.64
C SER A 57 -20.07 4.28 6.89
N THR A 58 -20.84 4.23 7.96
CA THR A 58 -21.63 3.05 8.34
C THR A 58 -23.11 3.37 8.30
N GLU A 59 -23.86 2.53 7.60
CA GLU A 59 -25.32 2.48 7.60
C GLU A 59 -25.76 1.17 8.25
N PRO A 60 -27.04 1.03 8.67
CA PRO A 60 -27.51 -0.22 9.25
C PRO A 60 -27.28 -1.40 8.30
N GLY A 61 -26.46 -2.36 8.73
CA GLY A 61 -26.15 -3.57 7.95
C GLY A 61 -24.99 -3.42 6.97
N HIS A 62 -24.42 -2.23 6.76
CA HIS A 62 -23.41 -1.99 5.72
C HIS A 62 -22.37 -0.94 6.11
N THR A 63 -21.12 -1.15 5.77
CA THR A 63 -20.04 -0.16 5.96
C THR A 63 -19.24 0.00 4.69
N THR A 64 -18.99 1.25 4.31
CA THR A 64 -18.16 1.63 3.17
C THR A 64 -16.98 2.47 3.65
N CYS A 65 -15.75 2.04 3.34
CA CYS A 65 -14.51 2.74 3.64
C CYS A 65 -13.84 3.20 2.35
N SER A 66 -13.57 4.51 2.23
CA SER A 66 -12.96 5.12 1.04
C SER A 66 -11.60 5.74 1.36
N TYR A 67 -10.58 5.32 0.62
CA TYR A 67 -9.21 5.79 0.74
C TYR A 67 -8.76 6.38 -0.61
N TYR A 68 -8.26 7.61 -0.60
CA TYR A 68 -7.74 8.27 -1.79
C TYR A 68 -6.54 9.14 -1.43
N SER A 69 -5.64 9.34 -2.38
CA SER A 69 -4.48 10.21 -2.20
C SER A 69 -3.98 10.77 -3.52
N PHE A 70 -3.48 12.01 -3.50
CA PHE A 70 -2.79 12.64 -4.64
C PHE A 70 -1.29 12.29 -4.68
N GLY A 71 -0.79 11.59 -3.66
CA GLY A 71 0.58 11.07 -3.56
C GLY A 71 0.59 9.66 -2.97
N SER A 72 1.75 9.18 -2.52
CA SER A 72 1.85 7.89 -1.84
C SER A 72 1.32 7.99 -0.41
N ALA A 73 0.33 7.18 -0.07
CA ALA A 73 -0.20 7.02 1.27
C ALA A 73 -0.44 5.54 1.60
N GLU A 74 -0.30 5.21 2.88
CA GLU A 74 -0.65 3.91 3.43
C GLU A 74 -1.66 4.11 4.57
N TYR A 75 -2.73 3.32 4.55
CA TYR A 75 -3.75 3.26 5.59
C TYR A 75 -3.90 1.84 6.10
N TYR A 76 -4.64 1.65 7.19
CA TYR A 76 -5.00 0.33 7.67
C TYR A 76 -6.50 0.23 7.99
N LEU A 77 -7.03 -0.98 7.88
CA LEU A 77 -8.37 -1.38 8.30
C LEU A 77 -8.23 -2.66 9.12
N ASP A 78 -8.66 -2.61 10.38
CA ASP A 78 -8.82 -3.82 11.18
C ASP A 78 -10.20 -4.42 10.87
N VAL A 79 -10.21 -5.64 10.34
CA VAL A 79 -11.44 -6.33 9.93
C VAL A 79 -12.32 -6.57 11.16
N PRO A 80 -13.57 -6.07 11.18
CA PRO A 80 -14.44 -6.25 12.34
C PRO A 80 -14.77 -7.72 12.63
N ALA A 81 -15.19 -7.99 13.87
CA ALA A 81 -15.66 -9.31 14.25
C ALA A 81 -16.83 -9.77 13.38
N GLY A 82 -16.87 -11.05 13.01
CA GLY A 82 -17.93 -11.63 12.17
C GLY A 82 -17.77 -11.40 10.66
N ILE A 83 -16.85 -10.53 10.24
CA ILE A 83 -16.59 -10.27 8.82
C ILE A 83 -15.57 -11.27 8.28
N THR A 84 -15.97 -12.04 7.28
CA THR A 84 -15.13 -13.05 6.60
C THR A 84 -14.88 -12.74 5.13
N SER A 85 -15.54 -11.71 4.60
CA SER A 85 -15.34 -11.23 3.23
C SER A 85 -15.54 -9.71 3.19
N VAL A 86 -14.77 -9.05 2.33
CA VAL A 86 -14.93 -7.62 2.01
C VAL A 86 -14.94 -7.45 0.50
N SER A 87 -15.84 -6.62 -0.02
CA SER A 87 -15.83 -6.24 -1.43
C SER A 87 -14.89 -5.05 -1.63
N VAL A 88 -13.97 -5.15 -2.60
CA VAL A 88 -12.95 -4.14 -2.83
C VAL A 88 -13.03 -3.64 -4.25
N THR A 89 -13.06 -2.31 -4.43
CA THR A 89 -12.82 -1.64 -5.70
C THR A 89 -11.59 -0.74 -5.59
N ALA A 90 -10.52 -1.11 -6.29
CA ALA A 90 -9.29 -0.32 -6.38
C ALA A 90 -9.14 0.33 -7.75
N THR A 91 -8.67 1.56 -7.78
CA THR A 91 -8.41 2.34 -9.00
C THR A 91 -6.99 2.88 -8.94
N GLY A 92 -6.17 2.55 -9.94
CA GLY A 92 -4.84 3.16 -10.10
C GLY A 92 -4.91 4.53 -10.78
N GLY A 93 -3.89 5.35 -10.54
CA GLY A 93 -3.82 6.70 -11.07
C GLY A 93 -3.48 6.76 -12.57
N SER A 94 -3.91 7.83 -13.23
CA SER A 94 -3.44 8.15 -14.59
C SER A 94 -1.97 8.59 -14.57
N GLY A 95 -1.25 8.29 -15.64
CA GLY A 95 0.07 8.87 -15.90
C GLY A 95 -0.03 10.38 -16.12
N ARG A 96 1.03 11.11 -15.80
CA ARG A 96 1.10 12.56 -16.02
C ARG A 96 1.45 12.90 -17.47
N GLY A 97 1.27 14.17 -17.84
CA GLY A 97 1.57 14.71 -19.16
C GLY A 97 0.37 14.73 -20.10
N VAL A 98 0.53 15.36 -21.27
CA VAL A 98 -0.57 15.66 -22.21
C VAL A 98 -1.28 14.40 -22.70
N GLN A 99 -0.55 13.29 -22.78
CA GLN A 99 -1.05 11.99 -23.26
C GLN A 99 -0.66 10.88 -22.27
N GLY A 100 -0.80 11.13 -20.97
CA GLY A 100 -0.59 10.09 -19.96
C GLY A 100 -1.57 8.92 -20.11
N GLY A 101 -1.09 7.71 -19.87
CA GLY A 101 -1.90 6.50 -19.92
C GLY A 101 -2.92 6.45 -18.78
N ARG A 102 -4.05 5.79 -19.03
CA ARG A 102 -5.09 5.55 -18.02
C ARG A 102 -4.65 4.49 -17.02
N GLY A 103 -5.01 4.67 -15.76
CA GLY A 103 -4.88 3.62 -14.74
C GLY A 103 -5.85 2.46 -14.97
N GLY A 104 -5.71 1.43 -14.16
CA GLY A 104 -6.59 0.26 -14.14
C GLY A 104 -7.58 0.33 -12.98
N THR A 105 -8.67 -0.41 -13.10
CA THR A 105 -9.61 -0.71 -12.01
C THR A 105 -9.59 -2.21 -11.74
N VAL A 106 -9.69 -2.60 -10.48
CA VAL A 106 -9.90 -3.98 -10.05
C VAL A 106 -11.04 -4.01 -9.05
N THR A 107 -12.03 -4.86 -9.30
CA THR A 107 -13.12 -5.13 -8.36
C THR A 107 -13.13 -6.61 -8.01
N SER A 108 -13.10 -6.94 -6.72
CA SER A 108 -13.10 -8.33 -6.25
C SER A 108 -13.57 -8.42 -4.80
N ASP A 109 -14.17 -9.54 -4.45
CA ASP A 109 -14.38 -9.92 -3.05
C ASP A 109 -13.11 -10.59 -2.51
N LEU A 110 -12.62 -10.12 -1.37
CA LEU A 110 -11.45 -10.66 -0.70
C LEU A 110 -11.88 -11.48 0.51
N PRO A 111 -11.46 -12.75 0.63
CA PRO A 111 -11.63 -13.50 1.87
C PRO A 111 -10.73 -12.89 2.94
N VAL A 112 -11.29 -12.66 4.12
CA VAL A 112 -10.59 -12.08 5.27
C VAL A 112 -10.87 -12.86 6.54
N THR A 113 -10.00 -12.71 7.54
CA THR A 113 -10.23 -13.25 8.89
C THR A 113 -10.71 -12.12 9.81
N PRO A 114 -11.71 -12.35 10.68
CA PRO A 114 -12.06 -11.41 11.72
C PRO A 114 -10.83 -10.99 12.55
N GLY A 115 -10.63 -9.68 12.75
CA GLY A 115 -9.47 -9.10 13.42
C GLY A 115 -8.20 -9.01 12.57
N GLN A 116 -8.22 -9.46 11.32
CA GLN A 116 -7.10 -9.29 10.39
C GLN A 116 -6.88 -7.80 10.12
N ARG A 117 -5.61 -7.38 10.10
CA ARG A 117 -5.22 -6.05 9.63
C ARG A 117 -4.99 -6.07 8.13
N LEU A 118 -5.78 -5.27 7.41
CA LEU A 118 -5.54 -4.96 6.00
C LEU A 118 -4.73 -3.67 5.90
N ILE A 119 -3.79 -3.66 4.96
CA ILE A 119 -2.97 -2.50 4.60
C ILE A 119 -3.45 -1.99 3.25
N ILE A 120 -3.80 -0.71 3.19
CA ILE A 120 -4.33 -0.06 1.99
C ILE A 120 -3.29 0.89 1.46
N MET A 121 -2.77 0.61 0.27
CA MET A 121 -1.72 1.38 -0.38
C MET A 121 -2.31 2.18 -1.53
N VAL A 122 -2.13 3.50 -1.52
CA VAL A 122 -2.74 4.39 -2.51
C VAL A 122 -1.68 5.32 -3.10
N GLY A 123 -1.56 5.31 -4.43
CA GLY A 123 -0.73 6.24 -5.19
C GLY A 123 0.77 6.00 -5.14
N ALA A 124 1.22 4.86 -4.62
CA ALA A 124 2.63 4.48 -4.62
C ALA A 124 3.10 3.96 -5.99
N GLY A 125 4.43 3.95 -6.21
CA GLY A 125 5.05 3.18 -7.29
C GLY A 125 5.03 3.79 -8.69
N GLY A 126 4.57 5.02 -8.89
CA GLY A 126 4.71 5.70 -10.19
C GLY A 126 6.19 5.98 -10.52
N GLY A 127 6.64 5.61 -11.72
CA GLY A 127 7.99 5.88 -12.18
C GLY A 127 8.28 7.37 -12.38
N SER A 128 9.55 7.75 -12.35
CA SER A 128 10.00 9.14 -12.49
C SER A 128 10.40 9.51 -13.93
N GLY A 129 10.53 10.80 -14.23
CA GLY A 129 10.91 11.33 -15.55
C GLY A 129 10.39 12.75 -15.73
N LEU A 130 10.35 13.24 -16.98
CA LEU A 130 9.70 14.51 -17.32
C LEU A 130 8.23 14.52 -16.87
N ASN A 131 7.53 13.41 -17.12
CA ASN A 131 6.19 13.14 -16.61
C ASN A 131 6.21 11.80 -15.88
N SER A 132 5.76 11.80 -14.63
CA SER A 132 5.71 10.56 -13.84
C SER A 132 4.61 9.64 -14.35
N GLY A 133 4.78 8.33 -14.13
CA GLY A 133 3.68 7.39 -14.22
C GLY A 133 2.66 7.61 -13.09
N GLY A 134 1.48 7.00 -13.26
CA GLY A 134 0.46 6.92 -12.22
C GLY A 134 0.83 5.88 -11.17
N GLY A 135 0.48 6.16 -9.91
CA GLY A 135 0.64 5.20 -8.83
C GLY A 135 -0.42 4.12 -8.84
N PHE A 136 -0.13 2.96 -8.26
CA PHE A 136 -1.10 1.87 -8.09
C PHE A 136 -1.99 2.10 -6.86
N ALA A 137 -3.07 1.34 -6.79
CA ALA A 137 -3.89 1.15 -5.59
C ALA A 137 -3.94 -0.35 -5.25
N ALA A 138 -3.74 -0.71 -3.98
CA ALA A 138 -3.65 -2.10 -3.55
C ALA A 138 -4.17 -2.33 -2.14
N VAL A 139 -4.54 -3.58 -1.87
CA VAL A 139 -4.79 -4.11 -0.52
C VAL A 139 -3.76 -5.20 -0.24
N ALA A 140 -3.17 -5.18 0.95
CA ALA A 140 -2.09 -6.06 1.38
C ALA A 140 -2.26 -6.49 2.84
N THR A 141 -1.42 -7.42 3.31
CA THR A 141 -1.42 -7.88 4.71
C THR A 141 -0.20 -7.42 5.50
N GLN A 142 0.79 -6.80 4.85
CA GLN A 142 1.97 -6.23 5.49
C GLN A 142 2.20 -4.80 4.99
N SER A 143 2.71 -3.97 5.89
CA SER A 143 3.10 -2.59 5.59
C SER A 143 4.30 -2.58 4.63
N ALA A 144 4.32 -1.63 3.69
CA ALA A 144 5.51 -1.34 2.90
C ALA A 144 6.42 -0.30 3.57
N GLU A 145 5.94 0.38 4.61
CA GLU A 145 6.75 1.30 5.39
C GLU A 145 7.84 0.50 6.15
N GLY A 146 9.09 0.88 5.95
CA GLY A 146 10.25 0.19 6.52
C GLY A 146 10.63 -1.13 5.84
N ASN A 147 9.73 -1.78 5.07
CA ASN A 147 10.05 -2.98 4.31
C ASN A 147 9.21 -3.11 3.02
N TRP A 148 9.66 -2.45 1.96
CA TRP A 148 9.01 -2.46 0.65
C TRP A 148 8.75 -3.87 0.10
N ASN A 149 9.74 -4.76 0.20
CA ASN A 149 9.61 -6.12 -0.32
C ASN A 149 8.54 -6.93 0.41
N ALA A 150 8.42 -6.78 1.72
CA ALA A 150 7.35 -7.41 2.50
C ALA A 150 5.97 -6.92 2.06
N GLY A 151 5.78 -5.60 2.01
CA GLY A 151 4.53 -4.99 1.54
C GLY A 151 4.14 -5.46 0.14
N MET A 152 5.06 -5.40 -0.82
CA MET A 152 4.80 -5.79 -2.22
C MET A 152 4.46 -7.27 -2.40
N ASN A 153 5.09 -8.17 -1.64
CA ASN A 153 4.82 -9.61 -1.72
C ASN A 153 3.54 -10.01 -0.96
N SER A 154 3.04 -9.16 -0.07
CA SER A 154 1.84 -9.41 0.74
C SER A 154 0.53 -8.89 0.14
N ARG A 155 0.58 -8.34 -1.09
CA ARG A 155 -0.57 -7.77 -1.79
C ARG A 155 -1.56 -8.86 -2.19
N LEU A 156 -2.83 -8.63 -1.89
CA LEU A 156 -3.95 -9.49 -2.24
C LEU A 156 -4.57 -9.08 -3.57
N LEU A 157 -4.52 -7.78 -3.89
CA LEU A 157 -5.08 -7.20 -5.10
C LEU A 157 -4.30 -5.93 -5.48
N VAL A 158 -4.14 -5.67 -6.79
CA VAL A 158 -3.48 -4.46 -7.31
C VAL A 158 -4.18 -3.93 -8.55
N ALA A 159 -4.65 -2.68 -8.47
CA ALA A 159 -5.03 -1.85 -9.61
C ALA A 159 -3.85 -0.97 -10.05
N PRO A 160 -3.27 -1.19 -11.24
CA PRO A 160 -2.07 -0.49 -11.68
C PRO A 160 -2.33 0.94 -12.14
N GLY A 161 -1.30 1.76 -12.14
CA GLY A 161 -1.30 3.07 -12.78
C GLY A 161 -0.94 3.01 -14.27
N GLY A 162 -1.31 4.06 -15.00
CA GLY A 162 -0.87 4.26 -16.39
C GLY A 162 0.52 4.88 -16.47
N GLY A 163 1.22 4.73 -17.59
CA GLY A 163 2.53 5.35 -17.80
C GLY A 163 2.44 6.84 -18.17
N GLY A 164 3.49 7.61 -17.86
CA GLY A 164 3.55 9.03 -18.18
C GLY A 164 3.70 9.29 -19.69
N GLY A 165 3.09 10.37 -20.18
CA GLY A 165 3.17 10.80 -21.58
C GLY A 165 4.10 12.01 -21.73
N GLY A 166 5.12 11.90 -22.57
CA GLY A 166 6.11 12.95 -22.84
C GLY A 166 6.20 13.24 -24.33
N ALA A 167 7.35 12.90 -24.93
CA ALA A 167 7.50 12.94 -26.39
C ALA A 167 6.64 11.89 -27.11
N GLY A 168 6.22 10.84 -26.41
CA GLY A 168 5.20 9.88 -26.85
C GLY A 168 4.06 9.75 -25.84
N ALA A 169 2.96 9.12 -26.24
CA ALA A 169 1.86 8.79 -25.34
C ALA A 169 2.29 7.71 -24.32
N GLY A 170 1.74 7.79 -23.12
CA GLY A 170 1.91 6.77 -22.09
C GLY A 170 1.01 5.55 -22.36
N GLY A 171 1.49 4.38 -21.97
CA GLY A 171 0.72 3.13 -22.00
C GLY A 171 -0.34 3.12 -20.92
N ASN A 172 -1.56 2.68 -21.26
CA ASN A 172 -2.58 2.38 -20.25
C ASN A 172 -2.12 1.23 -19.34
N ALA A 173 -2.78 1.05 -18.20
CA ALA A 173 -2.66 -0.14 -17.38
C ALA A 173 -2.65 -1.44 -18.22
N GLY A 174 -1.64 -2.29 -17.99
CA GLY A 174 -1.42 -3.53 -18.74
C GLY A 174 -0.94 -3.37 -20.19
N ALA A 175 -0.65 -2.15 -20.66
CA ALA A 175 -0.26 -1.88 -22.04
C ALA A 175 1.05 -1.08 -22.15
N SER A 176 1.83 -1.41 -23.18
CA SER A 176 3.06 -0.68 -23.52
C SER A 176 2.73 0.71 -24.07
N ALA A 177 3.66 1.65 -23.90
CA ALA A 177 3.57 2.92 -24.60
C ALA A 177 3.72 2.72 -26.12
N PRO A 178 2.89 3.37 -26.96
CA PRO A 178 3.01 3.26 -28.41
C PRO A 178 4.27 3.96 -28.93
N GLY A 179 4.76 3.48 -30.08
CA GLY A 179 5.87 4.10 -30.81
C GLY A 179 7.26 3.58 -30.41
N ALA A 180 8.26 3.92 -31.24
CA ALA A 180 9.64 3.53 -31.02
C ALA A 180 10.18 4.17 -29.74
N GLY A 181 10.74 3.37 -28.85
CA GLY A 181 11.31 3.83 -27.58
C GLY A 181 10.32 4.06 -26.46
N GLY A 182 9.05 3.67 -26.63
CA GLY A 182 8.08 3.57 -25.55
C GLY A 182 8.47 2.47 -24.55
N GLY A 183 8.25 2.72 -23.26
CA GLY A 183 8.39 1.72 -22.21
C GLY A 183 7.36 0.61 -22.35
N GLN A 184 7.75 -0.62 -22.03
CA GLN A 184 6.86 -1.77 -22.11
C GLN A 184 5.98 -1.90 -20.87
N ALA A 185 4.81 -2.54 -21.00
CA ALA A 185 3.96 -2.85 -19.86
C ALA A 185 4.68 -3.78 -18.86
N GLY A 186 4.32 -3.68 -17.58
CA GLY A 186 4.58 -4.76 -16.63
C GLY A 186 3.79 -6.01 -17.00
N SER A 187 4.28 -7.18 -16.60
CA SER A 187 3.57 -8.46 -16.68
C SER A 187 3.25 -8.99 -15.27
N ASP A 188 2.64 -10.17 -15.20
CA ASP A 188 2.34 -10.83 -13.93
C ASP A 188 3.59 -11.41 -13.25
N THR A 189 4.74 -11.41 -13.93
CA THR A 189 5.98 -12.04 -13.44
C THR A 189 7.20 -11.13 -13.48
N ALA A 190 7.13 -10.00 -14.20
CA ALA A 190 8.25 -9.10 -14.38
C ALA A 190 7.80 -7.66 -14.62
N GLY A 191 8.68 -6.72 -14.26
CA GLY A 191 8.51 -5.32 -14.65
C GLY A 191 8.71 -5.12 -16.16
N GLY A 192 8.09 -4.06 -16.67
CA GLY A 192 8.17 -3.73 -18.09
C GLY A 192 9.57 -3.27 -18.48
N ALA A 193 10.04 -3.73 -19.64
CA ALA A 193 11.33 -3.32 -20.18
C ALA A 193 11.38 -1.82 -20.47
N ALA A 194 12.56 -1.23 -20.28
CA ALA A 194 12.83 0.16 -20.61
C ALA A 194 12.66 0.44 -22.11
N GLY A 195 12.14 1.62 -22.42
CA GLY A 195 12.26 2.26 -23.72
C GLY A 195 13.58 3.03 -23.85
N LEU A 196 13.68 3.89 -24.86
CA LEU A 196 14.90 4.67 -25.12
C LEU A 196 15.22 5.59 -23.94
N GLY A 197 16.41 5.43 -23.36
CA GLY A 197 16.91 6.25 -22.25
C GLY A 197 16.21 6.02 -20.91
N GLY A 198 15.32 5.04 -20.81
CA GLY A 198 14.59 4.71 -19.59
C GLY A 198 15.23 3.59 -18.77
N ALA A 199 14.59 3.26 -17.65
CA ALA A 199 14.82 2.08 -16.84
C ALA A 199 13.59 1.16 -16.86
N ALA A 200 13.83 -0.12 -16.60
CA ALA A 200 12.75 -1.10 -16.48
C ALA A 200 11.96 -0.88 -15.19
N GLY A 201 10.70 -1.29 -15.19
CA GLY A 201 9.91 -1.40 -13.97
C GLY A 201 10.39 -2.56 -13.08
N THR A 202 9.92 -2.57 -11.84
CA THR A 202 10.16 -3.63 -10.85
C THR A 202 8.87 -3.96 -10.11
N LEU A 203 8.94 -4.90 -9.16
CA LEU A 203 7.80 -5.24 -8.30
C LEU A 203 7.30 -3.99 -7.56
N GLY A 204 6.06 -3.59 -7.82
CA GLY A 204 5.45 -2.41 -7.21
C GLY A 204 5.80 -1.06 -7.84
N ALA A 205 6.89 -0.93 -8.59
CA ALA A 205 7.39 0.37 -9.04
C ALA A 205 7.59 0.44 -10.56
N GLY A 206 7.13 1.53 -11.17
CA GLY A 206 7.39 1.85 -12.56
C GLY A 206 8.83 2.30 -12.79
N GLY A 207 9.35 2.03 -13.99
CA GLY A 207 10.68 2.43 -14.42
C GLY A 207 10.78 3.93 -14.71
N SER A 208 11.98 4.49 -14.63
CA SER A 208 12.21 5.91 -14.90
C SER A 208 12.39 6.20 -16.40
N GLY A 209 12.02 7.39 -16.86
CA GLY A 209 12.15 7.80 -18.26
C GLY A 209 13.49 8.43 -18.66
N GLY A 210 14.42 8.61 -17.73
CA GLY A 210 15.65 9.37 -17.97
C GLY A 210 15.40 10.88 -18.19
N LEU A 211 16.36 11.57 -18.81
CA LEU A 211 16.35 13.04 -18.95
C LEU A 211 15.20 13.54 -19.85
N LEU A 212 14.85 12.79 -20.90
CA LEU A 212 13.88 13.20 -21.92
C LEU A 212 12.62 12.32 -21.97
N GLY A 213 12.58 11.26 -21.16
CA GLY A 213 11.45 10.34 -21.13
C GLY A 213 10.55 10.52 -19.92
N SER A 214 9.49 9.72 -19.92
CA SER A 214 8.46 9.64 -18.89
C SER A 214 8.55 8.31 -18.14
N GLY A 215 8.08 8.32 -16.89
CA GLY A 215 8.08 7.15 -16.03
C GLY A 215 6.97 6.16 -16.35
N GLY A 216 7.22 4.87 -16.13
CA GLY A 216 6.20 3.82 -16.22
C GLY A 216 5.20 3.88 -15.06
N GLY A 217 4.02 3.30 -15.25
CA GLY A 217 3.00 3.18 -14.20
C GLY A 217 3.40 2.16 -13.14
N GLY A 218 3.01 2.40 -11.89
CA GLY A 218 3.10 1.42 -10.81
C GLY A 218 2.10 0.27 -11.00
N GLY A 219 2.31 -0.86 -10.34
CA GLY A 219 1.41 -2.01 -10.48
C GLY A 219 1.80 -3.19 -9.61
N TYR A 220 1.31 -4.38 -9.94
CA TYR A 220 1.85 -5.60 -9.36
C TYR A 220 3.34 -5.68 -9.71
N PHE A 221 3.63 -5.59 -11.00
CA PHE A 221 4.90 -5.13 -11.54
C PHE A 221 4.70 -3.82 -12.31
N GLY A 222 5.61 -2.88 -12.16
CA GLY A 222 5.51 -1.60 -12.85
C GLY A 222 5.91 -1.70 -14.33
N GLY A 223 5.40 -0.77 -15.14
CA GLY A 223 5.82 -0.62 -16.53
C GLY A 223 7.20 0.02 -16.65
N GLY A 224 7.87 -0.15 -17.79
CA GLY A 224 9.15 0.51 -18.06
C GLY A 224 8.97 2.00 -18.38
N GLY A 225 10.00 2.81 -18.11
CA GLY A 225 10.04 4.20 -18.59
C GLY A 225 10.60 4.31 -20.01
N GLY A 226 10.46 5.45 -20.66
CA GLY A 226 10.91 5.69 -22.04
C GLY A 226 10.35 6.99 -22.59
N VAL A 227 10.30 7.19 -23.91
CA VAL A 227 9.73 8.43 -24.50
C VAL A 227 8.25 8.65 -24.11
N GLY A 228 7.55 7.54 -23.89
CA GLY A 228 6.35 7.40 -23.04
C GLY A 228 6.56 6.19 -22.13
N GLY A 229 6.01 6.21 -20.91
CA GLY A 229 6.11 5.08 -19.98
C GLY A 229 5.06 4.02 -20.27
N GLY A 230 5.38 2.73 -20.07
CA GLY A 230 4.39 1.64 -20.11
C GLY A 230 3.53 1.60 -18.84
N GLY A 231 2.33 1.03 -18.90
CA GLY A 231 1.49 0.84 -17.72
C GLY A 231 1.95 -0.32 -16.83
N GLY A 232 1.53 -0.29 -15.56
CA GLY A 232 1.77 -1.41 -14.64
C GLY A 232 0.83 -2.60 -14.89
N SER A 233 1.16 -3.78 -14.33
CA SER A 233 0.33 -4.98 -14.39
C SER A 233 -0.68 -5.08 -13.25
N PHE A 234 -1.74 -5.83 -13.51
CA PHE A 234 -2.79 -6.11 -12.53
C PHE A 234 -2.37 -7.25 -11.59
N LEU A 235 -2.97 -7.28 -10.40
CA LEU A 235 -3.10 -8.49 -9.58
C LEU A 235 -4.57 -8.64 -9.24
N VAL A 236 -5.19 -9.68 -9.78
CA VAL A 236 -6.65 -9.89 -9.71
C VAL A 236 -6.90 -11.19 -8.95
N PRO A 237 -7.57 -11.15 -7.79
CA PRO A 237 -8.00 -12.35 -7.10
C PRO A 237 -8.95 -13.18 -7.97
N ALA A 238 -9.07 -14.48 -7.65
CA ALA A 238 -10.03 -15.35 -8.32
C ALA A 238 -11.46 -14.81 -8.19
N GLY A 239 -12.18 -14.72 -9.30
CA GLY A 239 -13.54 -14.15 -9.34
C GLY A 239 -13.59 -12.62 -9.47
N GLY A 240 -12.46 -11.93 -9.38
CA GLY A 240 -12.37 -10.50 -9.62
C GLY A 240 -12.46 -10.13 -11.10
N SER A 241 -12.66 -8.83 -11.36
CA SER A 241 -12.70 -8.23 -12.70
C SER A 241 -11.76 -7.05 -12.82
N THR A 242 -11.37 -6.73 -14.07
CA THR A 242 -10.52 -5.57 -14.37
C THR A 242 -11.14 -4.65 -15.41
N GLY A 243 -10.69 -3.40 -15.40
CA GLY A 243 -11.06 -2.39 -16.39
C GLY A 243 -10.04 -1.28 -16.47
N LEU A 244 -10.27 -0.32 -17.38
CA LEU A 244 -9.51 0.92 -17.42
C LEU A 244 -10.25 1.99 -16.63
N ALA A 245 -9.53 2.65 -15.73
CA ALA A 245 -10.00 3.82 -14.99
C ALA A 245 -10.32 4.98 -15.95
N PRO A 246 -11.27 5.87 -15.65
CA PRO A 246 -11.44 7.11 -16.38
C PRO A 246 -10.12 7.88 -16.56
N ALA A 247 -10.01 8.65 -17.64
CA ALA A 247 -8.84 9.51 -17.84
C ALA A 247 -8.78 10.57 -16.73
N GLY A 248 -7.59 10.82 -16.18
CA GLY A 248 -7.39 11.76 -15.07
C GLY A 248 -7.76 11.20 -13.69
N SER A 249 -8.13 9.90 -13.60
CA SER A 249 -8.38 9.27 -12.30
C SER A 249 -7.18 9.39 -11.37
N VAL A 250 -7.51 9.68 -10.11
CA VAL A 250 -6.57 9.60 -8.99
C VAL A 250 -6.64 8.20 -8.37
N PRO A 251 -5.55 7.73 -7.74
CA PRO A 251 -5.54 6.44 -7.05
C PRO A 251 -6.56 6.41 -5.90
N THR A 252 -7.40 5.37 -5.85
CA THR A 252 -8.39 5.16 -4.80
C THR A 252 -8.56 3.68 -4.45
N VAL A 253 -9.00 3.39 -3.23
CA VAL A 253 -9.51 2.09 -2.79
C VAL A 253 -10.80 2.31 -2.03
N VAL A 254 -11.84 1.59 -2.42
CA VAL A 254 -13.13 1.52 -1.71
C VAL A 254 -13.30 0.08 -1.21
N ILE A 255 -13.65 -0.06 0.06
CA ILE A 255 -13.90 -1.35 0.72
C ILE A 255 -15.31 -1.32 1.30
N ASP A 256 -16.12 -2.29 0.95
CA ASP A 256 -17.50 -2.48 1.39
C ASP A 256 -17.64 -3.81 2.15
N PHE A 257 -18.39 -3.82 3.24
CA PHE A 257 -18.71 -5.05 3.97
C PHE A 257 -19.99 -4.92 4.78
N ASP A 258 -20.71 -6.04 4.90
CA ASP A 258 -21.93 -6.12 5.70
C ASP A 258 -21.58 -6.06 7.19
N SER A 259 -21.83 -4.93 7.85
CA SER A 259 -21.58 -4.82 9.28
C SER A 259 -22.85 -5.10 10.07
N SER A 260 -22.82 -6.08 10.96
CA SER A 260 -23.91 -6.31 11.94
C SER A 260 -23.89 -5.27 13.07
N TYR A 261 -23.29 -4.10 12.85
CA TYR A 261 -23.27 -3.02 13.80
C TYR A 261 -24.68 -2.45 13.86
N VAL A 262 -25.53 -3.06 14.70
CA VAL A 262 -26.74 -2.43 15.16
C VAL A 262 -26.26 -1.19 15.89
N LEU A 263 -26.40 -0.01 15.28
CA LEU A 263 -26.36 1.26 15.98
C LEU A 263 -27.30 1.07 17.16
N GLY A 264 -26.73 0.77 18.32
CA GLY A 264 -27.49 0.67 19.54
C GLY A 264 -28.19 2.01 19.64
N THR A 265 -29.50 2.03 19.41
CA THR A 265 -30.39 3.03 19.96
C THR A 265 -30.33 2.83 21.47
N GLY A 266 -29.18 3.17 22.05
CA GLY A 266 -28.93 3.25 23.46
C GLY A 266 -29.61 4.48 24.00
N SER A 267 -30.95 4.56 23.84
CA SER A 267 -31.80 5.12 24.89
C SER A 267 -31.85 4.10 26.04
N GLY A 268 -30.68 3.70 26.53
CA GLY A 268 -30.50 2.93 27.73
C GLY A 268 -30.09 3.92 28.80
N SER A 269 -31.08 4.48 29.49
CA SER A 269 -30.93 5.04 30.82
C SER A 269 -30.37 3.93 31.74
N GLY A 270 -29.05 3.77 31.72
CA GLY A 270 -28.32 2.84 32.57
C GLY A 270 -28.00 3.53 33.88
N SER A 271 -28.85 3.29 34.88
CA SER A 271 -28.69 3.71 36.26
C SER A 271 -27.27 3.50 36.78
N ALA A 272 -26.72 4.55 37.40
CA ALA A 272 -25.54 4.49 38.22
C ALA A 272 -25.76 3.53 39.40
N GLY A 273 -25.32 2.28 39.25
CA GLY A 273 -25.19 1.32 40.32
C GLY A 273 -23.84 1.47 40.98
N SER A 274 -23.79 2.24 42.06
CA SER A 274 -22.67 2.32 42.98
C SER A 274 -22.44 0.94 43.62
N SER A 275 -21.26 0.36 43.44
CA SER A 275 -20.79 -0.70 44.34
C SER A 275 -19.36 -0.39 44.75
N GLU A 276 -19.26 0.22 45.92
CA GLU A 276 -18.08 0.27 46.76
C GLU A 276 -17.60 -1.17 46.98
N GLY A 277 -16.34 -1.43 46.61
CA GLY A 277 -15.71 -2.73 46.77
C GLY A 277 -14.24 -2.53 47.11
N SER A 278 -13.99 -2.26 48.39
CA SER A 278 -12.68 -2.16 49.00
C SER A 278 -12.10 -3.55 49.30
N GLY A 279 -10.79 -3.70 49.04
CA GLY A 279 -9.94 -4.78 49.55
C GLY A 279 -8.95 -5.26 48.48
N SER A 280 -7.75 -5.72 48.77
CA SER A 280 -6.90 -5.71 49.96
C SER A 280 -5.48 -6.00 49.43
N ALA A 281 -4.46 -5.47 50.10
CA ALA A 281 -3.06 -5.78 49.83
C ALA A 281 -2.72 -7.27 50.11
N GLY A 282 -1.78 -7.83 49.34
CA GLY A 282 -1.09 -9.10 49.60
C GLY A 282 -0.20 -9.47 48.41
N SER A 283 1.11 -9.17 48.45
CA SER A 283 2.20 -10.02 48.97
C SER A 283 2.82 -10.97 47.92
N SER A 284 4.04 -10.61 47.52
CA SER A 284 5.24 -11.46 47.27
C SER A 284 5.12 -12.93 46.89
N GLY A 285 5.88 -13.31 45.85
CA GLY A 285 6.60 -14.59 45.80
C GLY A 285 6.44 -15.34 44.48
N GLY A 286 7.57 -15.68 43.83
CA GLY A 286 7.55 -16.66 42.73
C GLY A 286 8.66 -16.50 41.70
N SER A 287 9.91 -16.73 42.11
CA SER A 287 11.02 -17.03 41.20
C SER A 287 10.92 -18.46 40.68
N GLY A 288 11.06 -18.65 39.36
CA GLY A 288 11.29 -19.94 38.70
C GLY A 288 10.97 -19.84 37.20
N SER A 289 11.64 -20.50 36.27
CA SER A 289 12.80 -21.37 36.26
C SER A 289 13.28 -21.39 34.80
N ALA A 290 14.59 -21.53 34.60
CA ALA A 290 15.19 -21.69 33.28
C ALA A 290 14.71 -22.98 32.58
N GLY A 291 14.41 -22.87 31.29
CA GLY A 291 14.10 -24.00 30.42
C GLY A 291 14.87 -23.88 29.12
N SER A 292 16.07 -24.46 29.11
CA SER A 292 16.86 -24.73 27.90
C SER A 292 16.21 -25.85 27.08
N SER A 293 16.15 -25.71 25.76
CA SER A 293 16.11 -26.88 24.89
C SER A 293 16.92 -26.60 23.63
N ASP A 294 18.08 -27.25 23.58
CA ASP A 294 18.93 -27.40 22.42
C ASP A 294 18.21 -28.30 21.39
N GLY A 295 18.05 -27.79 20.17
CA GLY A 295 17.52 -28.54 19.03
C GLY A 295 18.52 -28.57 17.89
N SER A 296 19.54 -29.41 18.02
CA SER A 296 20.53 -29.71 16.98
C SER A 296 19.95 -30.70 15.97
N GLY A 297 19.47 -30.21 14.83
CA GLY A 297 19.11 -31.02 13.66
C GLY A 297 20.23 -31.03 12.63
N SER A 298 20.92 -32.15 12.50
CA SER A 298 22.01 -32.40 11.54
C SER A 298 21.52 -33.13 10.28
N ALA A 299 22.16 -32.79 9.17
CA ALA A 299 22.49 -33.61 7.99
C ALA A 299 21.38 -34.13 7.06
N GLY A 300 21.55 -33.81 5.76
CA GLY A 300 20.82 -34.41 4.66
C GLY A 300 21.34 -33.95 3.30
N SER A 301 22.61 -34.23 2.99
CA SER A 301 23.18 -34.09 1.65
C SER A 301 22.64 -35.19 0.73
N SER A 302 22.06 -34.82 -0.40
CA SER A 302 21.97 -35.71 -1.56
C SER A 302 22.40 -34.93 -2.81
N GLY A 303 23.56 -35.31 -3.32
CA GLY A 303 24.07 -34.90 -4.62
C GLY A 303 23.37 -35.64 -5.77
N PRO A 304 23.79 -35.39 -7.01
CA PRO A 304 22.97 -35.58 -8.21
C PRO A 304 23.02 -37.03 -8.73
N ALA A 305 21.92 -37.46 -9.33
CA ALA A 305 21.90 -38.59 -10.24
C ALA A 305 22.04 -38.05 -11.68
N SER A 306 23.18 -38.43 -12.29
CA SER A 306 23.45 -38.71 -13.71
C SER A 306 22.66 -37.96 -14.80
#